data_AF-A0A238KR91-F1
#
_entry.id   AF-A0A238KR91-F1
#
_cell.length_a   1.000
_cell.length_b   1.000
_cell.length_c   1.000
_cell.angle_alpha   90.00
_cell.angle_beta   90.00
_cell.angle_gamma   90.00
#
_symmetry.space_group_name_H-M   'P 1'
#
loop_
_entity.id
_entity.type
_entity.pdbx_description
1 polymer ?
#
loop_
_entity_poly.entity_id
_entity_poly.type
_entity_poly.pdbx_seq_one_letter_code
_entity_poly.pdbx_strand_id
1 'polypeptide(L)'
;MTVISQDFQRTSQPQSSAKGKTPRYKTTRDCPRVTLRLSVEDHERLKALADGMALSTFIRAKALGDTMPRRTPRSTTSIADKAALAQIFGLLGQSRIANNLNQLAYHANIGALPIDDVTLGQISEAYDNVLEMRTALIAALGLKP
;
A
#
# COMPACT_ATOMS: atom_id res chain seq x y z
N MET A 1 -54.49 12.10 -17.38
CA MET A 1 -53.05 12.44 -17.43
C MET A 1 -52.78 13.25 -16.16
N THR A 2 -52.06 12.78 -15.15
CA THR A 2 -50.69 12.28 -15.17
C THR A 2 -50.46 11.48 -13.87
N VAL A 3 -50.21 10.17 -13.95
CA VAL A 3 -49.89 9.31 -12.79
C VAL A 3 -48.71 8.43 -13.18
N ILE A 4 -47.54 9.02 -13.45
CA ILE A 4 -46.32 8.28 -13.82
C ILE A 4 -45.08 8.98 -13.26
N SER A 5 -45.02 9.19 -11.94
CA SER A 5 -43.79 9.74 -11.33
C SER A 5 -43.44 9.19 -9.94
N GLN A 6 -44.09 8.13 -9.46
CA GLN A 6 -43.83 7.62 -8.10
C GLN A 6 -43.12 6.25 -8.02
N ASP A 7 -42.89 5.55 -9.13
CA ASP A 7 -42.34 4.18 -9.07
C ASP A 7 -40.82 4.05 -9.27
N PHE A 8 -40.07 5.15 -9.42
CA PHE A 8 -38.65 5.06 -9.75
C PHE A 8 -37.68 5.05 -8.56
N GLN A 9 -38.17 5.16 -7.31
CA GLN A 9 -37.29 5.23 -6.13
C GLN A 9 -37.16 3.92 -5.32
N ARG A 10 -37.58 2.76 -5.86
CA ARG A 10 -37.59 1.49 -5.09
C ARG A 10 -36.45 0.51 -5.36
N THR A 11 -35.51 0.76 -6.27
CA THR A 11 -34.50 -0.25 -6.67
C THR A 11 -33.04 0.04 -6.32
N SER A 12 -32.75 1.09 -5.56
CA SER A 12 -31.37 1.41 -5.16
C SER A 12 -31.21 1.54 -3.64
N GLN A 13 -31.67 0.54 -2.89
CA GLN A 13 -31.05 0.26 -1.59
C GLN A 13 -29.87 -0.67 -1.85
N PRO A 14 -28.61 -0.22 -1.72
CA PRO A 14 -27.52 -1.16 -1.57
C PRO A 14 -27.85 -1.96 -0.30
N GLN A 15 -28.05 -3.28 -0.45
CA GLN A 15 -28.00 -4.19 0.68
C GLN A 15 -26.54 -4.18 1.19
N SER A 16 -26.17 -3.13 1.92
CA SER A 16 -25.02 -3.15 2.79
C SER A 16 -25.38 -4.09 3.93
N SER A 17 -25.14 -5.38 3.71
CA SER A 17 -25.04 -6.34 4.80
C SER A 17 -23.93 -5.83 5.71
N ALA A 18 -24.33 -5.06 6.73
CA ALA A 18 -23.46 -4.64 7.80
C ALA A 18 -22.90 -5.92 8.42
N LYS A 19 -21.69 -6.31 8.02
CA LYS A 19 -20.97 -7.44 8.61
C LYS A 19 -20.77 -7.11 10.07
N GLY A 20 -21.66 -7.60 10.92
CA GLY A 20 -21.48 -7.62 12.36
C GLY A 20 -20.10 -8.17 12.67
N LYS A 21 -19.40 -7.57 13.64
CA LYS A 21 -18.05 -8.00 14.04
C LYS A 21 -18.10 -9.49 14.38
N THR A 22 -17.62 -10.35 13.48
CA THR A 22 -17.49 -11.78 13.76
C THR A 22 -16.58 -11.95 14.98
N PRO A 23 -16.93 -12.80 15.96
CA PRO A 23 -16.09 -13.02 17.13
C PRO A 23 -14.70 -13.45 16.68
N ARG A 24 -13.67 -12.68 17.07
CA ARG A 24 -12.27 -13.06 16.83
C ARG A 24 -11.90 -14.13 17.84
N TYR A 25 -11.48 -15.29 17.37
CA TYR A 25 -10.92 -16.32 18.22
C TYR A 25 -9.59 -15.86 18.83
N LYS A 26 -9.40 -16.14 20.12
CA LYS A 26 -8.21 -15.72 20.88
C LYS A 26 -6.95 -16.48 20.44
N THR A 27 -7.11 -17.72 19.97
CA THR A 27 -6.00 -18.53 19.45
C THR A 27 -6.39 -19.24 18.14
N THR A 28 -5.38 -19.62 17.35
CA THR A 28 -5.57 -20.41 16.11
C THR A 28 -6.24 -21.76 16.37
N ARG A 29 -6.08 -22.32 17.58
CA ARG A 29 -6.64 -23.63 17.97
C ARG A 29 -8.15 -23.60 18.19
N ASP A 30 -8.67 -22.45 18.60
CA ASP A 30 -10.08 -22.29 18.92
C ASP A 30 -10.95 -22.14 17.66
N CYS A 31 -10.34 -21.84 16.51
CA CYS A 31 -11.06 -21.70 15.25
C CYS A 31 -11.59 -23.07 14.76
N PRO A 32 -12.91 -23.21 14.50
CA PRO A 32 -13.47 -24.43 13.93
C PRO A 32 -12.84 -24.69 12.56
N ARG A 33 -12.27 -25.89 12.38
CA ARG A 33 -11.54 -26.30 11.18
C ARG A 33 -12.21 -27.47 10.49
N VAL A 34 -12.18 -27.45 9.16
CA VAL A 34 -12.59 -28.60 8.33
C VAL A 34 -11.32 -29.20 7.74
N THR A 35 -11.08 -30.48 8.03
CA THR A 35 -10.04 -31.29 7.40
C THR A 35 -10.67 -32.10 6.28
N LEU A 36 -10.19 -31.93 5.05
CA LEU A 36 -10.75 -32.60 3.87
C LEU A 36 -9.67 -33.50 3.26
N ARG A 37 -9.99 -34.77 3.05
CA ARG A 37 -9.09 -35.73 2.38
C ARG A 37 -9.33 -35.61 0.87
N LEU A 38 -8.27 -35.35 0.12
CA LEU A 38 -8.30 -35.23 -1.33
C LEU A 38 -7.43 -36.32 -1.94
N SER A 39 -7.85 -36.85 -3.09
CA SER A 39 -6.93 -37.53 -3.99
C SER A 39 -5.93 -36.51 -4.57
N VAL A 40 -4.81 -36.99 -5.10
CA VAL A 40 -3.79 -36.10 -5.72
C VAL A 40 -4.41 -35.35 -6.92
N GLU A 41 -5.20 -36.06 -7.73
CA GLU A 41 -5.90 -35.52 -8.91
C GLU A 41 -6.89 -34.41 -8.53
N ASP A 42 -7.71 -34.64 -7.50
CA ASP A 42 -8.68 -33.65 -7.04
C ASP A 42 -8.00 -32.40 -6.47
N HIS A 43 -6.88 -32.59 -5.78
CA HIS A 43 -6.12 -31.48 -5.22
C HIS A 43 -5.49 -30.60 -6.31
N GLU A 44 -4.96 -31.19 -7.38
CA GLU A 44 -4.45 -30.46 -8.53
C GLU A 44 -5.56 -29.73 -9.27
N ARG A 45 -6.70 -30.39 -9.49
CA ARG A 45 -7.88 -29.76 -10.11
C ARG A 45 -8.37 -28.56 -9.31
N LEU A 46 -8.43 -28.66 -7.99
CA LEU A 46 -8.80 -27.54 -7.12
C LEU A 46 -7.77 -26.41 -7.13
N LYS A 47 -6.48 -26.73 -7.21
CA LYS A 47 -5.41 -25.71 -7.37
C LYS A 47 -5.51 -24.97 -8.70
N ALA A 48 -5.79 -25.68 -9.79
CA ALA A 48 -5.98 -25.07 -11.10
C ALA A 48 -7.20 -24.14 -11.10
N LEU A 49 -8.31 -24.56 -10.50
CA LEU A 49 -9.51 -23.73 -10.36
C LEU A 49 -9.32 -22.53 -9.42
N ALA A 50 -8.41 -22.64 -8.44
CA ALA A 50 -8.08 -21.53 -7.54
C ALA A 50 -7.28 -20.42 -8.22
N ASP A 51 -6.68 -20.67 -9.39
CA ASP A 51 -5.99 -19.66 -10.24
C ASP A 51 -5.04 -18.74 -9.45
N GLY A 52 -4.23 -19.31 -8.55
CA GLY A 52 -3.26 -18.57 -7.73
C GLY A 52 -3.84 -17.89 -6.48
N MET A 53 -5.11 -18.14 -6.13
CA MET A 53 -5.67 -17.87 -4.80
C MET A 53 -5.29 -18.98 -3.81
N ALA A 54 -5.25 -18.66 -2.51
CA ALA A 54 -5.13 -19.68 -1.48
C ALA A 54 -6.32 -20.66 -1.54
N LEU A 55 -6.02 -21.96 -1.57
CA LEU A 55 -7.00 -23.04 -1.72
C LEU A 55 -8.14 -22.96 -0.70
N SER A 56 -7.83 -22.62 0.56
CA SER A 56 -8.81 -22.42 1.63
C SER A 56 -9.79 -21.28 1.35
N THR A 57 -9.34 -20.22 0.67
CA THR A 57 -10.18 -19.08 0.29
C THR A 57 -11.08 -19.44 -0.88
N PHE A 58 -10.54 -20.16 -1.86
CA PHE A 58 -11.32 -20.68 -3.00
C PHE A 58 -12.42 -21.64 -2.53
N ILE A 59 -12.08 -22.60 -1.66
CA ILE A 59 -13.04 -23.57 -1.11
C ILE A 59 -14.12 -22.86 -0.29
N ARG A 60 -13.75 -21.89 0.57
CA ARG A 60 -14.73 -21.10 1.33
C ARG A 60 -15.67 -20.32 0.43
N ALA A 61 -15.15 -19.65 -0.60
CA ALA A 61 -15.97 -18.89 -1.54
C ALA A 61 -16.97 -19.80 -2.28
N LYS A 62 -16.55 -20.99 -2.70
CA LYS A 62 -17.43 -21.96 -3.37
C LYS A 62 -18.43 -22.65 -2.44
N ALA A 63 -18.01 -23.02 -1.22
CA ALA A 63 -18.85 -23.78 -0.28
C ALA A 63 -19.80 -22.91 0.55
N LEU A 64 -19.38 -21.69 0.90
CA LEU A 64 -20.13 -20.77 1.78
C LEU A 64 -20.74 -19.59 1.02
N GLY A 65 -20.53 -19.51 -0.30
CA GLY A 65 -20.98 -18.37 -1.12
C GLY A 65 -20.30 -17.05 -0.77
N ASP A 66 -19.14 -17.12 -0.09
CA ASP A 66 -18.41 -15.94 0.37
C ASP A 66 -17.89 -15.14 -0.83
N THR A 67 -18.02 -13.80 -0.77
CA THR A 67 -17.49 -12.92 -1.82
C THR A 67 -15.97 -13.11 -1.92
N MET A 68 -15.50 -13.59 -3.07
CA MET A 68 -14.07 -13.75 -3.32
C MET A 68 -13.36 -12.42 -3.10
N PRO A 69 -12.26 -12.38 -2.31
CA PRO A 69 -11.48 -11.17 -2.17
C PRO A 69 -10.98 -10.76 -3.56
N ARG A 70 -11.35 -9.56 -4.00
CA ARG A 70 -10.86 -8.97 -5.25
C ARG A 70 -9.33 -8.97 -5.17
N ARG A 71 -8.67 -9.65 -6.12
CA ARG A 71 -7.20 -9.67 -6.20
C ARG A 71 -6.71 -8.23 -6.20
N THR A 72 -6.10 -7.79 -5.12
CA THR A 72 -5.30 -6.56 -5.16
C THR A 72 -4.07 -6.91 -6.00
N PRO A 73 -3.85 -6.26 -7.15
CA PRO A 73 -2.67 -6.53 -7.94
C PRO A 73 -1.45 -6.31 -7.05
N ARG A 74 -0.60 -7.32 -6.97
CA ARG A 74 0.70 -7.20 -6.30
C ARG A 74 1.45 -6.11 -7.06
N SER A 75 2.00 -5.11 -6.36
CA SER A 75 2.74 -4.04 -7.06
C SER A 75 3.81 -4.69 -7.93
N THR A 76 3.87 -4.28 -9.19
CA THR A 76 4.72 -4.85 -10.24
C THR A 76 6.22 -4.65 -9.99
N THR A 77 6.55 -3.79 -9.02
CA THR A 77 7.92 -3.51 -8.59
C THR A 77 8.55 -4.76 -7.99
N SER A 78 9.69 -5.19 -8.55
CA SER A 78 10.39 -6.38 -8.08
C SER A 78 10.87 -6.19 -6.64
N ILE A 79 11.09 -7.29 -5.92
CA ILE A 79 11.66 -7.25 -4.56
C ILE A 79 13.08 -6.65 -4.59
N ALA A 80 13.83 -6.90 -5.67
CA ALA A 80 15.18 -6.36 -5.88
C ALA A 80 15.15 -4.83 -5.99
N ASP A 81 14.22 -4.27 -6.77
CA ASP A 81 14.10 -2.83 -6.93
C ASP A 81 13.73 -2.14 -5.62
N LYS A 82 12.81 -2.75 -4.83
CA LYS A 82 12.45 -2.22 -3.50
C LYS A 82 13.64 -2.23 -2.54
N ALA A 83 14.47 -3.27 -2.58
CA ALA A 83 15.67 -3.35 -1.75
C ALA A 83 16.71 -2.29 -2.15
N ALA A 84 16.94 -2.11 -3.45
CA ALA A 84 17.85 -1.08 -3.97
C ALA A 84 17.37 0.33 -3.59
N LEU A 85 16.08 0.64 -3.75
CA LEU A 85 15.50 1.92 -3.34
C LEU A 85 15.60 2.16 -1.83
N ALA A 86 15.36 1.14 -1.02
CA ALA A 86 15.51 1.24 0.44
C ALA A 86 16.96 1.49 0.86
N GLN A 87 17.92 0.87 0.18
CA GLN A 87 19.35 1.08 0.43
C GLN A 87 19.77 2.53 0.10
N ILE A 88 19.37 3.04 -1.07
CA ILE A 88 19.62 4.43 -1.48
C ILE A 88 19.00 5.40 -0.47
N PHE A 89 17.76 5.15 -0.04
CA PHE A 89 17.09 5.97 0.97
C PHE A 89 17.83 5.96 2.31
N GLY A 90 18.34 4.81 2.75
CA GLY A 90 19.15 4.69 3.96
C GLY A 90 20.46 5.49 3.87
N LEU A 91 21.17 5.40 2.75
CA LEU A 91 22.40 6.17 2.51
C LEU A 91 22.13 7.69 2.48
N LEU A 92 21.03 8.11 1.87
CA LEU A 92 20.61 9.51 1.84
C LEU A 92 20.30 10.03 3.26
N GLY A 93 19.66 9.22 4.11
CA GLY A 93 19.41 9.57 5.50
C GLY A 93 20.69 9.67 6.34
N GLN A 94 21.67 8.79 6.10
CA GLN A 94 22.96 8.78 6.80
C GLN A 94 23.86 9.95 6.42
N SER A 95 23.81 10.42 5.18
CA SER A 95 24.67 11.49 4.68
C SER A 95 24.41 12.86 5.31
N ARG A 96 23.22 13.06 5.91
CA ARG A 96 22.76 14.33 6.52
C ARG A 96 22.87 15.54 5.59
N ILE A 97 22.93 15.32 4.26
CA ILE A 97 23.14 16.38 3.25
C ILE A 97 22.11 17.50 3.37
N ALA A 98 20.83 17.16 3.51
CA ALA A 98 19.76 18.17 3.67
C ALA A 98 19.97 19.06 4.90
N ASN A 99 20.39 18.48 6.03
CA ASN A 99 20.63 19.25 7.25
C ASN A 99 21.85 20.17 7.11
N ASN A 100 22.91 19.68 6.48
CA ASN A 100 24.12 20.47 6.23
C ASN A 100 23.81 21.64 5.26
N LEU A 101 23.06 21.40 4.19
CA LEU A 101 22.63 22.45 3.26
C LEU A 101 21.78 23.51 3.96
N ASN A 102 20.85 23.09 4.83
CA ASN A 102 20.04 24.03 5.60
C ASN A 102 20.89 24.88 6.56
N GLN A 103 21.91 24.30 7.20
CA GLN A 103 22.84 25.06 8.05
C GLN A 103 23.66 26.06 7.23
N LEU A 104 24.15 25.66 6.06
CA LEU A 104 24.86 26.57 5.16
C LEU A 104 23.96 27.71 4.70
N ALA A 105 22.73 27.43 4.28
CA ALA A 105 21.75 28.44 3.88
C ALA A 105 21.41 29.38 5.05
N TYR A 106 21.24 28.85 6.26
CA TYR A 106 21.00 29.66 7.45
C TYR A 106 22.18 30.60 7.76
N HIS A 107 23.41 30.08 7.79
CA HIS A 107 24.61 30.88 8.04
C HIS A 107 24.87 31.92 6.93
N ALA A 108 24.51 31.60 5.69
CA ALA A 108 24.48 32.54 4.57
C ALA A 108 23.51 33.69 4.82
N ASN A 109 22.25 33.37 5.14
CA ASN A 109 21.17 34.34 5.31
C ASN A 109 21.40 35.31 6.47
N ILE A 110 22.04 34.86 7.55
CA ILE A 110 22.37 35.73 8.69
C ILE A 110 23.69 36.50 8.51
N GLY A 111 24.37 36.35 7.37
CA GLY A 111 25.65 37.00 7.06
C GLY A 111 26.84 36.44 7.84
N ALA A 112 26.70 35.28 8.48
CA ALA A 112 27.80 34.61 9.19
C ALA A 112 28.75 33.87 8.23
N LEU A 113 28.26 33.55 7.02
CA LEU A 113 29.04 32.99 5.92
C LEU A 113 29.06 34.03 4.79
N PRO A 114 30.20 34.65 4.47
CA PRO A 114 30.29 35.60 3.37
C PRO A 114 30.24 34.85 2.03
N ILE A 115 29.08 34.91 1.40
CA ILE A 115 28.79 34.35 0.08
C ILE A 115 27.87 35.30 -0.68
N ASP A 116 27.98 35.27 -2.00
CA ASP A 116 27.14 36.03 -2.91
C ASP A 116 25.72 35.43 -3.01
N ASP A 117 24.75 36.28 -3.34
CA ASP A 117 23.33 35.90 -3.43
C ASP A 117 23.08 34.77 -4.43
N VAL A 118 23.91 34.66 -5.48
CA VAL A 118 23.84 33.57 -6.46
C VAL A 118 24.16 32.23 -5.81
N THR A 119 25.26 32.15 -5.07
CA THR A 119 25.67 30.92 -4.37
C THR A 119 24.69 30.55 -3.25
N LEU A 120 24.11 31.55 -2.58
CA LEU A 120 23.04 31.34 -1.59
C LEU A 120 21.81 30.68 -2.24
N GLY A 121 21.39 31.19 -3.40
CA GLY A 121 20.31 30.59 -4.19
C GLY A 121 20.59 29.14 -4.58
N GLN A 122 21.82 28.83 -5.00
CA GLN A 122 22.23 27.46 -5.35
C GLN A 122 22.18 26.49 -4.16
N ILE A 123 22.50 26.95 -2.94
CA ILE A 123 22.41 26.14 -1.72
C ILE A 123 20.94 25.83 -1.40
N SER A 124 20.05 26.82 -1.54
CA SER A 124 18.60 26.63 -1.34
C SER A 124 18.04 25.64 -2.37
N GLU A 125 18.39 25.81 -3.64
CA GLU A 125 17.96 24.92 -4.72
C GLU A 125 18.45 23.48 -4.48
N ALA A 126 19.71 23.32 -4.06
CA ALA A 126 20.25 22.01 -3.70
C ALA A 126 19.49 21.36 -2.54
N TYR A 127 19.07 22.14 -1.54
CA TYR A 127 18.25 21.64 -0.44
C TYR A 127 16.89 21.13 -0.91
N ASP A 128 16.21 21.90 -1.76
CA ASP A 128 14.89 21.55 -2.29
C ASP A 128 14.95 20.28 -3.16
N ASN A 129 15.96 20.17 -4.02
CA ASN A 129 16.21 18.96 -4.82
C ASN A 129 16.41 17.71 -3.95
N VAL A 130 17.13 17.82 -2.84
CA VAL A 130 17.34 16.70 -1.90
C VAL A 130 16.03 16.34 -1.18
N LEU A 131 15.21 17.33 -0.85
CA LEU A 131 13.90 17.10 -0.25
C LEU A 131 12.97 16.37 -1.22
N GLU A 132 12.96 16.78 -2.48
CA GLU A 132 12.19 16.15 -3.55
C GLU A 132 12.62 14.68 -3.74
N MET A 133 13.93 14.43 -3.85
CA MET A 133 14.47 13.05 -3.91
C MET A 133 14.01 12.20 -2.72
N ARG A 134 14.03 12.76 -1.50
CA ARG A 134 13.56 12.06 -0.30
C ARG A 134 12.07 11.71 -0.41
N THR A 135 11.22 12.65 -0.83
CA THR A 135 9.78 12.42 -0.97
C THR A 135 9.46 11.39 -2.06
N ALA A 136 10.15 11.44 -3.19
CA ALA A 136 10.00 10.47 -4.28
C ALA A 136 10.35 9.05 -3.83
N LEU A 137 11.44 8.89 -3.06
CA LEU A 137 11.84 7.59 -2.52
C LEU A 137 10.83 7.04 -1.49
N ILE A 138 10.29 7.89 -0.61
CA ILE A 138 9.24 7.50 0.35
C ILE A 138 7.99 6.99 -0.38
N ALA A 139 7.55 7.73 -1.41
CA ALA A 139 6.41 7.37 -2.23
C ALA A 139 6.64 6.05 -3.01
N ALA A 140 7.82 5.89 -3.60
CA ALA A 140 8.19 4.68 -4.35
C ALA A 140 8.23 3.42 -3.46
N LEU A 141 8.59 3.57 -2.17
CA LEU A 141 8.58 2.49 -1.19
C LEU A 141 7.19 2.22 -0.59
N GLY A 142 6.20 3.08 -0.85
CA GLY A 142 4.86 2.99 -0.26
C GLY A 142 4.85 3.28 1.25
N LEU A 143 5.86 4.00 1.73
CA LEU A 143 5.94 4.48 3.11
C LEU A 143 5.12 5.76 3.23
N LYS A 144 4.50 5.99 4.39
CA LYS A 144 3.86 7.28 4.68
C LYS A 144 4.94 8.28 5.13
N PRO A 145 4.87 9.54 4.69
CA PRO A 145 5.85 10.58 5.06
C PRO A 145 5.86 10.89 6.55
#